data_AF-A0A1F8P5D5-F1
#
_entry.id   AF-A0A1F8P5D5-F1
#
_cell.length_a   1.000
_cell.length_b   1.000
_cell.length_c   1.000
_cell.angle_alpha   90.00
_cell.angle_beta   90.00
_cell.angle_gamma   90.00
#
_symmetry.space_group_name_H-M   'P 1'
#
loop_
_entity.id
_entity.type
_entity.pdbx_description
1 polymer ?
#
loop_
_entity_poly.entity_id
_entity_poly.type
_entity_poly.pdbx_seq_one_letter_code
_entity_poly.pdbx_strand_id
1 'polypeptide(L)'
;MDWLKKQFSKELWSPYVAGALLGVVGVLAVVLSNSLLGASGGFENLAGMIGQAMAPKLFDNLYFNFVMPPGITWQVVLLIGVFFGGMLGALTSKSLKWQWIPEKQWGEIFGSKRWKRWALAFVGAIILEYGAGIAGGCTSGLAIAGGMLLAPAAFLFIAGMFVSGIIVALILYRARY
;
A
#
# COMPACT_ATOMS: atom_id res chain seq x y z
N MET A 1 13.67 -30.56 -5.30
CA MET A 1 12.55 -29.65 -5.65
C MET A 1 11.57 -29.42 -4.49
N ASP A 2 11.44 -30.34 -3.53
CA ASP A 2 10.49 -30.20 -2.41
C ASP A 2 10.82 -29.09 -1.41
N TRP A 3 12.11 -28.74 -1.26
CA TRP A 3 12.54 -27.65 -0.39
C TRP A 3 12.01 -26.28 -0.86
N LEU A 4 12.04 -26.01 -2.18
CA LEU A 4 11.49 -24.79 -2.76
C LEU A 4 9.97 -24.72 -2.55
N LYS A 5 9.25 -25.81 -2.84
CA LYS A 5 7.80 -25.89 -2.60
C LYS A 5 7.46 -25.63 -1.13
N LYS A 6 8.22 -26.23 -0.21
CA LYS A 6 8.03 -26.02 1.24
C LYS A 6 8.31 -24.58 1.66
N GLN A 7 9.25 -23.90 1.00
CA GLN A 7 9.53 -22.49 1.27
C GLN A 7 8.42 -21.57 0.75
N PHE A 8 7.91 -21.79 -0.47
CA PHE A 8 6.79 -21.03 -1.04
C PHE A 8 5.48 -21.24 -0.27
N SER A 9 5.33 -22.38 0.40
CA SER A 9 4.15 -22.68 1.22
C SER A 9 4.22 -22.15 2.65
N LYS A 10 5.31 -21.49 3.06
CA LYS A 10 5.37 -20.82 4.36
C LYS A 10 4.60 -19.50 4.32
N GLU A 11 3.79 -19.28 5.35
CA GLU A 11 3.08 -18.02 5.58
C GLU A 11 4.03 -16.85 5.88
N LEU A 12 5.13 -17.13 6.60
CA LEU A 12 6.14 -16.15 6.97
C LEU A 12 7.51 -16.58 6.43
N TRP A 13 8.12 -15.70 5.65
CA TRP A 13 9.49 -15.86 5.16
C TRP A 13 10.46 -15.15 6.11
N SER A 14 11.75 -15.53 6.05
CA SER A 14 12.74 -14.81 6.85
C SER A 14 12.83 -13.34 6.37
N PRO A 15 12.90 -12.37 7.29
CA PRO A 15 12.93 -10.95 6.94
C PRO A 15 14.08 -10.60 5.99
N TYR A 16 15.23 -11.27 6.13
CA TYR A 16 16.39 -11.07 5.26
C TYR A 16 16.13 -11.51 3.82
N VAL A 17 15.47 -12.64 3.61
CA VAL A 17 15.17 -13.14 2.26
C VAL A 17 14.09 -12.30 1.60
N ALA A 18 13.03 -11.96 2.35
CA ALA A 18 11.98 -11.07 1.85
C ALA A 18 12.53 -9.67 1.50
N GLY A 19 13.39 -9.13 2.35
CA GLY A 19 14.05 -7.83 2.12
C GLY A 19 14.98 -7.85 0.89
N ALA A 20 15.80 -8.90 0.73
CA ALA A 20 16.67 -9.05 -0.43
C ALA A 20 15.86 -9.13 -1.74
N LEU A 21 14.79 -9.92 -1.77
CA LEU A 21 13.92 -10.03 -2.94
C LEU A 21 13.19 -8.71 -3.23
N LEU A 22 12.73 -8.01 -2.21
CA LEU A 22 12.12 -6.70 -2.37
C LEU A 22 13.11 -5.68 -2.94
N GLY A 23 14.37 -5.71 -2.50
CA GLY A 23 15.45 -4.90 -3.08
C GLY A 23 15.69 -5.21 -4.55
N VAL A 24 15.73 -6.49 -4.93
CA VAL A 24 15.83 -6.91 -6.35
C VAL A 24 14.64 -6.37 -7.16
N VAL A 25 13.41 -6.47 -6.64
CA VAL A 25 12.22 -5.91 -7.30
C VAL A 25 12.33 -4.38 -7.41
N GLY A 26 12.83 -3.70 -6.38
CA GLY A 26 13.08 -2.26 -6.42
C GLY A 26 14.07 -1.85 -7.52
N VAL A 27 15.20 -2.56 -7.64
CA VAL A 27 16.18 -2.33 -8.71
C VAL A 27 15.58 -2.62 -10.08
N LEU A 28 14.87 -3.73 -10.24
CA LEU A 28 14.22 -4.07 -11.50
C LEU A 28 13.15 -3.05 -11.89
N ALA A 29 12.38 -2.52 -10.93
CA ALA A 29 11.42 -1.46 -11.20
C ALA A 29 12.12 -0.24 -11.80
N VAL A 30 13.24 0.20 -11.21
CA VAL A 30 14.00 1.35 -11.72
C VAL A 30 14.62 1.06 -13.09
N VAL A 31 15.24 -0.11 -13.27
CA VAL A 31 15.89 -0.49 -14.54
C VAL A 31 14.88 -0.60 -15.68
N LEU A 32 13.69 -1.14 -15.43
CA LEU A 32 12.69 -1.38 -16.47
C LEU A 32 11.83 -0.16 -16.79
N SER A 33 11.57 0.71 -15.81
CA SER A 33 10.55 1.77 -15.94
C SER A 33 11.06 3.17 -15.65
N ASN A 34 12.33 3.30 -15.25
CA ASN A 34 12.94 4.54 -14.78
C ASN A 34 12.12 5.24 -13.68
N SER A 35 11.30 4.47 -12.95
CA SER A 35 10.36 4.97 -11.95
C SER A 35 10.57 4.22 -10.63
N LEU A 36 10.48 4.97 -9.52
CA LEU A 36 10.54 4.39 -8.18
C LEU A 36 9.24 3.65 -7.84
N LEU A 37 9.31 2.77 -6.83
CA LEU A 37 8.14 2.04 -6.34
C LEU A 37 7.10 3.01 -5.76
N GLY A 38 5.97 3.18 -6.42
CA GLY A 38 4.88 4.06 -5.97
C GLY A 38 3.52 3.40 -6.11
N ALA A 39 2.75 3.32 -5.01
CA ALA A 39 1.39 2.79 -5.03
C ALA A 39 0.33 3.90 -5.16
N SER A 40 0.43 4.98 -4.37
CA SER A 40 -0.56 6.08 -4.36
C SER A 40 -0.71 6.74 -5.73
N GLY A 41 0.41 7.07 -6.39
CA GLY A 41 0.36 7.61 -7.75
C GLY A 41 -0.33 6.67 -8.76
N GLY A 42 -0.24 5.35 -8.58
CA GLY A 42 -1.00 4.39 -9.40
C GLY A 42 -2.52 4.49 -9.16
N PHE A 43 -2.93 4.63 -7.89
CA PHE A 43 -4.34 4.87 -7.55
C PHE A 43 -4.84 6.22 -8.08
N GLU A 44 -4.06 7.29 -7.93
CA GLU A 44 -4.41 8.63 -8.41
C GLU A 44 -4.54 8.67 -9.94
N ASN A 45 -3.64 8.04 -10.69
CA ASN A 45 -3.70 7.97 -12.15
C ASN A 45 -4.93 7.18 -12.64
N LEU A 46 -5.25 6.05 -12.01
CA LEU A 46 -6.46 5.28 -12.29
C LEU A 46 -7.73 6.07 -11.95
N ALA A 47 -7.74 6.73 -10.79
CA ALA A 47 -8.86 7.55 -10.34
C ALA A 47 -9.07 8.74 -11.28
N GLY A 48 -7.99 9.37 -11.75
CA GLY A 48 -8.04 10.43 -12.76
C GLY A 48 -8.64 9.95 -14.08
N MET A 49 -8.26 8.75 -14.55
CA MET A 49 -8.80 8.17 -15.78
C MET A 49 -10.31 7.91 -15.69
N ILE A 50 -10.76 7.31 -14.59
CA ILE A 50 -12.19 7.07 -14.35
C ILE A 50 -12.92 8.41 -14.13
N GLY A 51 -12.30 9.32 -13.39
CA GLY A 51 -12.83 10.63 -13.05
C GLY A 51 -13.05 11.52 -14.27
N GLN A 52 -12.12 11.55 -15.21
CA GLN A 52 -12.29 12.28 -16.47
C GLN A 52 -13.39 11.67 -17.35
N ALA A 53 -13.56 10.35 -17.33
CA ALA A 53 -14.62 9.69 -18.09
C ALA A 53 -16.02 9.97 -17.53
N MET A 54 -16.18 10.07 -16.20
CA MET A 54 -17.48 10.27 -15.55
C MET A 54 -17.82 11.74 -15.29
N ALA A 55 -16.84 12.55 -14.91
CA ALA A 55 -17.03 13.93 -14.46
C ALA A 55 -15.86 14.83 -14.89
N PRO A 56 -15.70 15.09 -16.20
CA PRO A 56 -14.55 15.82 -16.74
C PRO A 56 -14.35 17.20 -16.11
N LYS A 57 -15.43 17.92 -15.76
CA LYS A 57 -15.34 19.25 -15.13
C LYS A 57 -14.69 19.26 -13.74
N LEU A 58 -14.72 18.15 -13.00
CA LEU A 58 -14.11 18.05 -11.66
C LEU A 58 -12.65 17.57 -11.73
N PHE A 59 -12.30 16.85 -12.80
CA PHE A 59 -10.99 16.25 -13.01
C PHE A 59 -10.12 16.99 -14.04
N ASP A 60 -10.64 18.05 -14.66
CA ASP A 60 -9.87 19.02 -15.43
C ASP A 60 -9.30 20.10 -14.50
N ASN A 61 -8.36 19.71 -13.64
CA ASN A 61 -7.72 20.58 -12.67
C ASN A 61 -6.20 20.48 -12.76
N LEU A 62 -5.50 21.47 -12.20
CA LEU A 62 -4.03 21.55 -12.22
C LEU A 62 -3.36 20.26 -11.71
N TYR A 63 -3.98 19.59 -10.74
CA TYR A 63 -3.44 18.36 -10.15
C TYR A 63 -3.48 17.18 -11.13
N PHE A 64 -4.64 16.86 -11.71
CA PHE A 64 -4.75 15.77 -12.69
C PHE A 64 -4.17 16.12 -14.06
N ASN A 65 -3.99 17.40 -14.39
CA ASN A 65 -3.38 17.79 -15.67
C ASN A 65 -1.85 17.83 -15.62
N PHE A 66 -1.24 18.21 -14.48
CA PHE A 66 0.21 18.43 -14.40
C PHE A 66 0.93 17.62 -13.33
N VAL A 67 0.25 17.18 -12.26
CA VAL A 67 0.88 16.45 -11.15
C VAL A 67 0.70 14.94 -11.33
N MET A 68 -0.52 14.49 -11.61
CA MET A 68 -0.86 13.06 -11.82
C MET A 68 -1.71 12.90 -13.10
N PRO A 69 -1.05 12.85 -14.28
CA PRO A 69 -1.76 12.73 -15.55
C PRO A 69 -2.52 11.40 -15.63
N PRO A 70 -3.81 11.41 -15.96
CA PRO A 70 -4.62 10.22 -16.02
C PRO A 70 -4.12 9.27 -17.09
N GLY A 71 -3.96 8.00 -16.73
CA GLY A 71 -3.48 6.98 -17.65
C GLY A 71 -3.00 5.73 -16.95
N ILE A 72 -2.70 4.71 -17.76
CA ILE A 72 -2.09 3.47 -17.28
C ILE A 72 -0.58 3.71 -17.21
N THR A 73 -0.11 4.24 -16.09
CA THR A 73 1.31 4.44 -15.81
C THR A 73 1.95 3.14 -15.32
N TRP A 74 3.29 3.12 -15.21
CA TRP A 74 3.99 1.95 -14.67
C TRP A 74 3.55 1.62 -13.24
N GLN A 75 3.21 2.63 -12.44
CA GLN A 75 2.67 2.48 -11.09
C GLN A 75 1.34 1.72 -11.08
N VAL A 76 0.50 1.90 -12.11
CA VAL A 76 -0.74 1.13 -12.29
C VAL A 76 -0.44 -0.34 -12.58
N VAL A 77 0.54 -0.61 -13.45
CA VAL A 77 0.98 -1.98 -13.75
C VAL A 77 1.56 -2.65 -12.49
N LEU A 78 2.37 -1.92 -11.72
CA LEU A 78 2.89 -2.38 -10.43
C LEU A 78 1.76 -2.68 -9.44
N LEU A 79 0.73 -1.84 -9.37
CA LEU A 79 -0.43 -2.04 -8.50
C LEU A 79 -1.19 -3.31 -8.86
N ILE A 80 -1.41 -3.56 -10.14
CA ILE A 80 -1.98 -4.82 -10.66
C ILE A 80 -1.08 -6.00 -10.27
N GLY A 81 0.24 -5.86 -10.46
CA GLY A 81 1.23 -6.88 -10.09
C GLY A 81 1.23 -7.19 -8.59
N VAL A 82 1.10 -6.19 -7.72
CA VAL A 82 1.00 -6.37 -6.26
C VAL A 82 -0.30 -7.09 -5.90
N PHE A 83 -1.42 -6.75 -6.53
CA PHE A 83 -2.70 -7.42 -6.31
C PHE A 83 -2.63 -8.91 -6.65
N PHE A 84 -2.20 -9.24 -7.87
CA PHE A 84 -2.07 -10.64 -8.30
C PHE A 84 -0.95 -11.38 -7.56
N GLY A 85 0.18 -10.71 -7.29
CA GLY A 85 1.30 -11.27 -6.55
C GLY A 85 0.92 -11.63 -5.10
N GLY A 86 0.20 -10.74 -4.42
CA GLY A 86 -0.34 -11.01 -3.09
C GLY A 86 -1.36 -12.15 -3.09
N MET A 87 -2.23 -12.20 -4.09
CA MET A 87 -3.20 -13.30 -4.24
C MET A 87 -2.50 -14.65 -4.49
N LEU A 88 -1.50 -14.69 -5.37
CA LEU A 88 -0.70 -15.87 -5.61
C LEU A 88 0.05 -16.30 -4.34
N GLY A 89 0.63 -15.36 -3.59
CA GLY A 89 1.27 -15.64 -2.31
C GLY A 89 0.32 -16.28 -1.29
N ALA A 90 -0.91 -15.76 -1.17
CA ALA A 90 -1.94 -16.31 -0.30
C ALA A 90 -2.44 -17.70 -0.76
N LEU A 91 -2.46 -17.95 -2.07
CA LEU A 91 -2.80 -19.26 -2.62
C LEU A 91 -1.69 -20.29 -2.36
N THR A 92 -0.41 -19.91 -2.53
CA THR A 92 0.73 -20.83 -2.32
C THR A 92 0.93 -21.21 -0.86
N SER A 93 0.64 -20.28 0.06
CA SER A 93 0.68 -20.51 1.51
C SER A 93 -0.60 -21.16 2.06
N LYS A 94 -1.63 -21.35 1.22
CA LYS A 94 -2.98 -21.79 1.61
C LYS A 94 -3.62 -20.92 2.70
N SER A 95 -3.21 -19.65 2.81
CA SER A 95 -3.74 -18.69 3.78
C SER A 95 -4.84 -17.80 3.22
N LEU A 96 -5.26 -18.00 1.96
CA LEU A 96 -6.35 -17.26 1.34
C LEU A 96 -7.66 -17.51 2.11
N LYS A 97 -8.07 -16.51 2.91
CA LYS A 97 -9.33 -16.51 3.65
C LYS A 97 -10.19 -15.36 3.16
N TRP A 98 -11.36 -15.66 2.61
CA TRP A 98 -12.34 -14.63 2.28
C TRP A 98 -13.06 -14.19 3.55
N GLN A 99 -12.70 -13.03 4.10
CA GLN A 99 -13.26 -12.53 5.35
C GLN A 99 -13.74 -11.08 5.20
N TRP A 100 -15.00 -10.83 5.56
CA TRP A 100 -15.58 -9.49 5.59
C TRP A 100 -15.16 -8.68 6.82
N ILE A 101 -14.67 -9.36 7.86
CA ILE A 101 -14.14 -8.79 9.10
C ILE A 101 -12.90 -9.63 9.45
N PRO A 102 -11.70 -9.03 9.53
CA PRO A 102 -10.49 -9.72 9.98
C PRO A 102 -10.65 -10.27 11.41
N GLU A 103 -9.79 -11.22 11.80
CA GLU A 103 -9.81 -12.03 13.03
C GLU A 103 -10.28 -11.37 14.35
N LYS A 104 -10.53 -12.24 15.35
CA LYS A 104 -11.08 -12.03 16.70
C LYS A 104 -10.89 -10.62 17.30
N GLN A 105 -9.68 -10.05 17.19
CA GLN A 105 -9.34 -8.74 17.73
C GLN A 105 -10.22 -7.59 17.21
N TRP A 106 -10.61 -7.58 15.93
CA TRP A 106 -11.53 -6.53 15.44
C TRP A 106 -12.95 -6.74 16.00
N GLY A 107 -13.41 -7.98 16.04
CA GLY A 107 -14.74 -8.33 16.55
C GLY A 107 -14.90 -8.00 18.03
N GLU A 108 -13.87 -8.20 18.83
CA GLU A 108 -13.83 -7.90 20.28
C GLU A 108 -13.82 -6.39 20.55
N ILE A 109 -13.14 -5.61 19.70
CA ILE A 109 -12.86 -4.18 19.96
C ILE A 109 -13.84 -3.25 19.24
N PHE A 110 -14.28 -3.58 18.03
CA PHE A 110 -15.17 -2.70 17.25
C PHE A 110 -16.55 -3.33 16.98
N GLY A 111 -16.73 -4.59 17.35
CA GLY A 111 -17.94 -5.37 17.14
C GLY A 111 -18.02 -6.02 15.76
N SER A 112 -19.04 -6.85 15.56
CA SER A 112 -19.26 -7.63 14.32
C SER A 112 -20.02 -6.89 13.21
N LYS A 113 -20.31 -5.59 13.39
CA LYS A 113 -21.09 -4.81 12.40
C LYS A 113 -20.23 -4.45 11.19
N ARG A 114 -20.50 -5.10 10.05
CA ARG A 114 -19.79 -4.90 8.77
C ARG A 114 -19.69 -3.43 8.36
N TRP A 115 -20.78 -2.67 8.46
CA TRP A 115 -20.80 -1.26 8.02
C TRP A 115 -19.79 -0.38 8.75
N LYS A 116 -19.54 -0.63 10.06
CA LYS A 116 -18.58 0.15 10.85
C LYS A 116 -17.15 -0.04 10.33
N ARG A 117 -16.81 -1.28 9.94
CA ARG A 117 -15.50 -1.61 9.36
C ARG A 117 -15.29 -0.90 8.03
N TRP A 118 -16.28 -1.00 7.14
CA TRP A 118 -16.22 -0.35 5.83
C TRP A 118 -16.16 1.17 5.94
N ALA A 119 -16.96 1.77 6.82
CA ALA A 119 -16.91 3.21 7.07
C ALA A 119 -15.53 3.65 7.60
N LEU A 120 -14.97 2.93 8.59
CA LEU A 120 -13.66 3.27 9.15
C LEU A 120 -12.52 3.03 8.15
N ALA A 121 -12.60 1.97 7.34
CA ALA A 121 -11.64 1.71 6.27
C ALA A 121 -11.69 2.81 5.21
N PHE A 122 -12.88 3.24 4.81
CA PHE A 122 -13.08 4.29 3.81
C PHE A 122 -12.55 5.65 4.29
N VAL A 123 -12.93 6.06 5.51
CA VAL A 123 -12.42 7.31 6.10
C VAL A 123 -10.89 7.25 6.30
N GLY A 124 -10.38 6.11 6.76
CA GLY A 124 -8.93 5.89 6.89
C GLY A 124 -8.19 5.97 5.56
N ALA A 125 -8.77 5.42 4.48
CA ALA A 125 -8.20 5.51 3.14
C ALA A 125 -8.18 6.96 2.62
N ILE A 126 -9.22 7.74 2.85
CA ILE A 126 -9.25 9.18 2.48
C ILE A 126 -8.13 9.93 3.20
N ILE A 127 -7.99 9.74 4.51
CA ILE A 127 -6.95 10.41 5.31
C ILE A 127 -5.55 9.99 4.83
N LEU A 128 -5.37 8.70 4.53
CA LEU A 128 -4.10 8.17 4.03
C LEU A 128 -3.75 8.78 2.68
N GLU A 129 -4.68 8.81 1.72
CA GLU A 129 -4.42 9.34 0.38
C GLU A 129 -4.17 10.85 0.41
N TYR A 130 -4.95 11.58 1.20
CA TYR A 130 -4.72 13.01 1.41
C TYR A 130 -3.34 13.29 2.03
N GLY A 131 -2.95 12.50 3.04
CA GLY A 131 -1.63 12.57 3.64
C GLY A 131 -0.51 12.20 2.67
N ALA A 132 -0.70 11.18 1.83
CA ALA A 132 0.25 10.78 0.80
C ALA A 132 0.43 11.88 -0.26
N GLY A 133 -0.65 12.54 -0.66
CA GLY A 133 -0.61 13.70 -1.57
C GLY A 133 0.20 14.87 -1.00
N ILE A 134 -0.01 15.22 0.28
CA ILE A 134 0.77 16.28 0.95
C ILE A 134 2.25 15.89 1.11
N ALA A 135 2.52 14.64 1.47
CA ALA A 135 3.88 14.14 1.65
C ALA A 135 4.63 13.94 0.32
N GLY A 136 3.92 13.93 -0.82
CA GLY A 136 4.48 13.62 -2.13
C GLY A 136 4.76 12.13 -2.34
N GLY A 137 4.13 11.25 -1.54
CA GLY A 137 4.26 9.81 -1.70
C GLY A 137 3.74 8.98 -0.52
N CYS A 138 3.66 7.67 -0.74
CA CYS A 138 3.25 6.68 0.26
C CYS A 138 4.47 5.89 0.81
N THR A 139 4.21 4.89 1.67
CA THR A 139 5.25 4.03 2.26
C THR A 139 6.19 3.41 1.23
N SER A 140 5.67 2.91 0.11
CA SER A 140 6.52 2.31 -0.93
C SER A 140 7.48 3.33 -1.58
N GLY A 141 7.04 4.59 -1.76
CA GLY A 141 7.84 5.64 -2.39
C GLY A 141 8.81 6.30 -1.42
N LEU A 142 8.30 6.83 -0.31
CA LEU A 142 9.11 7.60 0.62
C LEU A 142 9.94 6.74 1.56
N ALA A 143 9.39 5.62 2.07
CA ALA A 143 10.12 4.76 2.99
C ALA A 143 10.99 3.73 2.27
N ILE A 144 10.41 2.95 1.34
CA ILE A 144 11.15 1.86 0.68
C ILE A 144 12.11 2.42 -0.38
N ALA A 145 11.59 3.15 -1.38
CA ALA A 145 12.46 3.70 -2.42
C ALA A 145 13.38 4.82 -1.91
N GLY A 146 12.87 5.73 -1.09
CA GLY A 146 13.70 6.74 -0.42
C GLY A 146 14.77 6.14 0.50
N GLY A 147 14.44 5.03 1.20
CA GLY A 147 15.39 4.29 2.03
C GLY A 147 16.50 3.62 1.22
N MET A 148 16.18 3.03 0.07
CA MET A 148 17.19 2.48 -0.86
C MET A 148 18.16 3.55 -1.36
N LEU A 149 17.67 4.77 -1.58
CA LEU A 149 18.48 5.92 -2.00
C LEU A 149 19.20 6.61 -0.83
N LEU A 150 19.01 6.14 0.41
CA LEU A 150 19.53 6.76 1.63
C LEU A 150 19.13 8.25 1.76
N ALA A 151 17.96 8.61 1.25
CA ALA A 151 17.47 9.98 1.29
C ALA A 151 17.16 10.39 2.75
N PRO A 152 17.68 11.52 3.26
CA PRO A 152 17.38 11.98 4.62
C PRO A 152 15.88 12.11 4.91
N ALA A 153 15.11 12.53 3.90
CA ALA A 153 13.66 12.65 3.98
C ALA A 153 12.96 11.31 4.26
N ALA A 154 13.52 10.19 3.78
CA ALA A 154 12.96 8.86 4.03
C ALA A 154 13.01 8.50 5.52
N PHE A 155 14.12 8.80 6.20
CA PHE A 155 14.26 8.51 7.63
C PHE A 155 13.32 9.37 8.49
N LEU A 156 13.13 10.64 8.12
CA LEU A 156 12.15 11.52 8.76
C LEU A 156 10.73 11.00 8.56
N PHE A 157 10.39 10.59 7.35
CA PHE A 157 9.08 10.03 7.02
C PHE A 157 8.82 8.72 7.77
N ILE A 158 9.79 7.81 7.81
CA ILE A 158 9.70 6.55 8.57
C ILE A 158 9.47 6.84 10.05
N ALA A 159 10.26 7.73 10.66
CA ALA A 159 10.10 8.09 12.06
C ALA A 159 8.70 8.68 12.35
N GLY A 160 8.25 9.62 11.51
CA GLY A 160 6.92 10.23 11.63
C GLY A 160 5.78 9.21 11.47
N MET A 161 5.90 8.27 10.53
CA MET A 161 4.94 7.19 10.33
C MET A 161 4.86 6.28 11.56
N PHE A 162 6.00 5.88 12.13
CA PHE A 162 6.00 5.03 13.33
C PHE A 162 5.43 5.76 14.54
N VAL A 163 5.82 7.01 14.78
CA VAL A 163 5.30 7.81 15.91
C VAL A 163 3.79 7.99 15.80
N SER A 164 3.29 8.42 14.63
CA SER A 164 1.85 8.59 14.41
C SER A 164 1.10 7.26 14.51
N GLY A 165 1.63 6.17 13.93
CA GLY A 165 1.03 4.85 14.02
C GLY A 165 0.93 4.33 15.45
N ILE A 166 1.98 4.51 16.26
CA ILE A 166 1.99 4.14 17.69
C ILE A 166 0.96 4.96 18.46
N ILE A 167 0.90 6.27 18.25
CA ILE A 167 -0.08 7.16 18.92
C ILE A 167 -1.51 6.73 18.56
N VAL A 168 -1.81 6.53 17.28
CA VAL A 168 -3.14 6.11 16.82
C VAL A 168 -3.49 4.73 17.37
N ALA A 169 -2.54 3.78 17.38
CA ALA A 169 -2.74 2.46 17.96
C ALA A 169 -3.05 2.56 19.47
N LEU A 170 -2.34 3.40 20.21
CA LEU A 170 -2.63 3.65 21.61
C LEU A 170 -4.02 4.29 21.76
N ILE A 171 -4.38 5.32 21.01
CA ILE A 171 -5.71 5.94 21.14
C ILE A 171 -6.84 4.94 20.86
N LEU A 172 -6.70 4.11 19.83
CA LEU A 172 -7.74 3.16 19.41
C LEU A 172 -7.82 1.92 20.31
N TYR A 173 -6.69 1.39 20.77
CA TYR A 173 -6.62 0.09 21.43
C TYR A 173 -6.31 0.16 22.94
N ARG A 174 -5.81 1.28 23.48
CA ARG A 174 -5.38 1.39 24.89
C ARG A 174 -6.50 1.16 25.91
N ALA A 175 -7.76 1.40 25.55
CA ALA A 175 -8.90 1.15 26.45
C ALA A 175 -9.41 -0.30 26.43
N ARG A 176 -8.88 -1.17 25.56
CA ARG A 176 -9.40 -2.52 25.29
C ARG A 176 -8.30 -3.59 25.15
N TYR A 177 -7.11 -3.31 25.67
CA TYR A 177 -6.05 -4.30 25.92
C TYR A 177 -6.11 -4.75 27.38
#